data_AF-W5MNE3-F1
#
_entry.id   AF-W5MNE3-F1
#
_cell.length_a   1.000
_cell.length_b   1.000
_cell.length_c   1.000
_cell.angle_alpha   90.00
_cell.angle_beta   90.00
_cell.angle_gamma   90.00
#
_symmetry.space_group_name_H-M   'P 1'
#
loop_
_entity.id
_entity.type
_entity.pdbx_description
1 polymer ?
#
loop_
_entity_poly.entity_id
_entity_poly.type
_entity_poly.pdbx_seq_one_letter_code
_entity_poly.pdbx_strand_id
1 'polypeptide(L)'
;GAGVSYSVTWFCSWSPCFHCALRLSQFLGRHPNLRLRIFVARLYFCEENNVEPEGLRTLKRAGVHISVMTFKDYFYCWHNFVASRERVFKPWEGLHQNSVRLSRRLNRILQPCDDIDDFSDAFALLGL
;
A
#
# COMPACT_ATOMS: atom_id res chain seq x y z
N GLY A 1 -3.42 10.81 31.65
CA GLY A 1 -2.29 11.44 30.94
C GLY A 1 -2.38 11.04 29.48
N ALA A 2 -2.15 11.97 28.54
CA ALA A 2 -2.17 11.64 27.12
C ALA A 2 -1.03 10.65 26.80
N GLY A 3 -1.39 9.45 26.32
CA GLY A 3 -0.40 8.44 25.94
C GLY A 3 0.43 8.87 24.73
N VAL A 4 1.67 8.39 24.63
CA VAL A 4 2.55 8.68 23.50
C VAL A 4 2.01 8.01 22.23
N SER A 5 1.92 8.79 21.15
CA SER A 5 1.55 8.30 19.82
C SER A 5 2.77 8.19 18.92
N TYR A 6 2.83 7.13 18.12
CA TYR A 6 3.95 6.84 17.22
C TYR A 6 3.50 6.91 15.76
N SER A 7 4.38 7.43 14.89
CA SER A 7 4.22 7.34 13.44
C SER A 7 5.41 6.63 12.83
N VAL A 8 5.14 5.52 12.16
CA VAL A 8 6.14 4.68 11.50
C VAL A 8 5.94 4.78 10.00
N THR A 9 7.03 4.99 9.27
CA THR A 9 7.03 5.01 7.80
C THR A 9 7.95 3.92 7.29
N TRP A 10 7.42 3.06 6.42
CA TRP A 10 8.17 2.00 5.76
C TRP A 10 8.40 2.34 4.30
N PHE A 11 9.63 2.11 3.82
CA PHE A 11 9.96 2.10 2.41
C PHE A 11 10.39 0.70 2.03
N CYS A 12 9.55 0.00 1.27
CA CYS A 12 9.71 -1.42 0.97
C CYS A 12 9.96 -1.65 -0.52
N SER A 13 10.86 -2.58 -0.85
CA SER A 13 11.16 -2.94 -2.24
C SER A 13 10.01 -3.66 -2.96
N TRP A 14 9.11 -4.26 -2.18
CA TRP A 14 7.88 -4.94 -2.61
C TRP A 14 6.78 -4.68 -1.57
N SER A 15 5.53 -4.73 -2.01
CA SER A 15 4.39 -4.76 -1.08
C SER A 15 4.41 -6.03 -0.23
N PRO A 16 3.86 -5.98 1.01
CA PRO A 16 3.78 -7.17 1.84
C PRO A 16 2.91 -8.25 1.18
N CYS A 17 3.25 -9.52 1.39
CA CYS A 17 2.37 -10.63 1.01
C CYS A 17 1.12 -10.67 1.91
N PHE A 18 0.14 -11.50 1.54
CA PHE A 18 -1.13 -11.65 2.26
C PHE A 18 -0.93 -11.91 3.77
N HIS A 19 -0.10 -12.88 4.12
CA HIS A 19 0.11 -13.26 5.53
C HIS A 19 0.79 -12.16 6.36
N CYS A 20 1.77 -11.47 5.77
CA CYS A 20 2.42 -10.32 6.41
C CYS A 20 1.43 -9.18 6.63
N ALA A 21 0.59 -8.90 5.63
CA ALA A 21 -0.44 -7.88 5.72
C ALA A 21 -1.46 -8.18 6.82
N LEU A 22 -1.92 -9.43 6.92
CA LEU A 22 -2.85 -9.86 7.97
C LEU A 22 -2.24 -9.72 9.38
N ARG A 23 -1.01 -10.21 9.57
CA ARG A 23 -0.30 -10.08 10.85
C ARG A 23 -0.10 -8.63 11.25
N LEU A 24 0.22 -7.77 10.29
CA LEU A 24 0.41 -6.35 10.52
C LEU A 24 -0.91 -5.65 10.89
N SER A 25 -2.02 -5.99 10.22
CA SER A 25 -3.35 -5.51 10.59
C SER A 25 -3.72 -5.89 12.03
N GLN A 26 -3.47 -7.13 12.44
CA GLN A 26 -3.72 -7.59 13.82
C GLN A 26 -2.81 -6.91 14.85
N PHE A 27 -1.57 -6.61 14.47
CA PHE A 27 -0.67 -5.83 15.32
C PHE A 27 -1.21 -4.40 15.52
N LEU A 28 -1.59 -3.72 14.44
CA LEU A 28 -2.12 -2.35 14.51
C LEU A 28 -3.42 -2.26 15.31
N GLY A 29 -4.32 -3.24 15.17
CA GLY A 29 -5.55 -3.30 15.97
C GLY A 29 -5.31 -3.38 17.48
N ARG A 30 -4.16 -3.93 17.92
CA ARG A 30 -3.76 -3.99 19.34
C ARG A 30 -3.01 -2.73 19.80
N HIS A 31 -2.61 -1.85 18.89
CA HIS A 31 -1.79 -0.67 19.15
C HIS A 31 -2.40 0.58 18.50
N PRO A 32 -3.55 1.08 19.00
CA PRO A 32 -4.28 2.20 18.38
C PRO A 32 -3.49 3.53 18.40
N ASN A 33 -2.45 3.62 19.21
CA ASN A 33 -1.55 4.79 19.26
C ASN A 33 -0.45 4.75 18.18
N LEU A 34 -0.39 3.71 17.34
CA LEU A 34 0.61 3.57 16.28
C LEU A 34 -0.03 3.78 14.90
N ARG A 35 0.51 4.75 14.14
CA ARG A 35 0.13 5.01 12.76
C ARG A 35 1.20 4.51 11.81
N LEU A 36 0.81 3.71 10.82
CA LEU A 36 1.73 3.16 9.83
C LEU A 36 1.47 3.73 8.43
N ARG A 37 2.55 4.11 7.76
CA ARG A 37 2.59 4.47 6.34
C ARG A 37 3.54 3.53 5.61
N ILE A 38 3.14 3.01 4.47
CA ILE A 38 3.95 2.09 3.67
C ILE A 38 4.08 2.64 2.25
N PHE A 39 5.31 2.91 1.84
CA PHE A 39 5.67 3.23 0.47
C PHE A 39 6.32 2.01 -0.18
N VAL A 40 5.74 1.51 -1.26
CA VAL A 40 6.21 0.30 -1.95
C VAL A 40 6.81 0.65 -3.31
N ALA A 41 7.99 0.12 -3.60
CA ALA A 41 8.62 0.27 -4.91
C ALA A 41 7.88 -0.54 -5.99
N ARG A 42 7.34 -1.71 -5.63
CA ARG A 42 6.69 -2.68 -6.51
C ARG A 42 5.53 -3.38 -5.80
N LEU A 43 4.58 -3.91 -6.57
CA LEU A 43 3.44 -4.68 -6.07
C LEU A 43 3.73 -6.18 -6.21
N TYR A 44 3.72 -6.91 -5.09
CA TYR A 44 4.05 -8.33 -5.00
C TYR A 44 2.83 -9.19 -5.37
N PHE A 45 2.93 -10.00 -6.42
CA PHE A 45 1.91 -10.94 -6.91
C PHE A 45 0.46 -10.41 -6.93
N CYS A 46 0.24 -9.12 -7.23
CA CYS A 46 -1.10 -8.52 -7.19
C CYS A 46 -1.92 -8.70 -8.48
N GLU A 47 -2.02 -9.94 -8.98
CA GLU A 47 -2.93 -10.31 -10.08
C GLU A 47 -4.33 -10.65 -9.54
N GLU A 48 -5.35 -10.64 -10.39
CA GLU A 48 -6.76 -10.76 -9.94
C GLU A 48 -7.07 -12.09 -9.24
N ASN A 49 -6.41 -13.18 -9.67
CA ASN A 49 -6.62 -14.52 -9.11
C ASN A 49 -5.80 -14.79 -7.84
N ASN A 50 -5.03 -13.81 -7.36
CA ASN A 50 -4.12 -13.97 -6.23
C ASN A 50 -4.71 -13.41 -4.93
N VAL A 51 -4.19 -13.84 -3.79
CA VAL A 51 -4.67 -13.42 -2.46
C VAL A 51 -4.03 -12.11 -1.98
N GLU A 52 -2.90 -11.73 -2.56
CA GLU A 52 -2.11 -10.54 -2.21
C GLU A 52 -2.88 -9.23 -2.28
N PRO A 53 -3.73 -8.97 -3.30
CA PRO A 53 -4.62 -7.79 -3.33
C PRO A 53 -5.48 -7.68 -2.07
N GLU A 54 -6.01 -8.79 -1.55
CA GLU A 54 -6.85 -8.77 -0.35
C GLU A 54 -6.06 -8.44 0.93
N GLY A 55 -4.79 -8.83 0.97
CA GLY A 55 -3.87 -8.39 2.03
C GLY A 55 -3.72 -6.87 2.06
N LEU A 56 -3.56 -6.25 0.88
CA LEU A 56 -3.45 -4.79 0.77
C LEU A 56 -4.77 -4.09 1.14
N ARG A 57 -5.93 -4.64 0.75
CA ARG A 57 -7.24 -4.14 1.19
C ARG A 57 -7.39 -4.23 2.70
N THR A 58 -6.99 -5.36 3.30
CA THR A 58 -7.02 -5.55 4.76
C THR A 58 -6.21 -4.48 5.48
N LEU A 59 -4.99 -4.18 5.02
CA LEU A 59 -4.18 -3.09 5.59
C LEU A 59 -4.85 -1.71 5.43
N LYS A 60 -5.46 -1.42 4.29
CA LYS A 60 -6.22 -0.17 4.09
C LYS A 60 -7.39 -0.07 5.07
N ARG A 61 -8.16 -1.16 5.27
CA ARG A 61 -9.25 -1.21 6.27
C ARG A 61 -8.73 -1.01 7.69
N ALA A 62 -7.52 -1.47 7.99
CA ALA A 62 -6.84 -1.23 9.26
C ALA A 62 -6.27 0.21 9.42
N GLY A 63 -6.55 1.11 8.48
CA GLY A 63 -6.11 2.52 8.53
C GLY A 63 -4.67 2.76 8.08
N VAL A 64 -4.02 1.77 7.46
CA VAL A 64 -2.66 1.95 6.91
C VAL A 64 -2.72 2.75 5.62
N HIS A 65 -1.90 3.80 5.54
CA HIS A 65 -1.70 4.52 4.30
C HIS A 65 -0.65 3.80 3.44
N ILE A 66 -1.08 3.17 2.35
CA ILE A 66 -0.21 2.48 1.40
C ILE A 66 -0.12 3.30 0.11
N SER A 67 1.08 3.51 -0.41
CA SER A 67 1.33 4.24 -1.66
C SER A 67 2.52 3.66 -2.42
N VAL A 68 2.60 3.93 -3.72
CA VAL A 68 3.76 3.56 -4.52
C VAL A 68 4.84 4.63 -4.40
N MET A 69 6.10 4.21 -4.29
CA MET A 69 7.25 5.12 -4.25
C MET A 69 7.37 5.94 -5.54
N THR A 70 7.45 7.25 -5.37
CA THR A 70 7.75 8.23 -6.41
C THR A 70 9.24 8.55 -6.45
N PHE A 71 9.65 9.43 -7.37
CA PHE A 71 11.02 9.97 -7.40
C PHE A 71 11.46 10.51 -6.03
N LYS A 72 10.58 11.26 -5.34
CA LYS A 72 10.90 11.87 -4.04
C LYS A 72 11.18 10.81 -2.98
N ASP A 73 10.45 9.71 -2.99
CA ASP A 73 10.62 8.62 -2.02
C ASP A 73 11.91 7.85 -2.27
N TYR A 74 12.27 7.59 -3.53
CA TYR A 74 13.58 6.99 -3.86
C TYR A 74 14.74 7.91 -3.52
N PHE A 75 14.62 9.20 -3.82
CA PHE A 75 15.62 10.19 -3.42
C PHE A 75 15.79 10.23 -1.90
N TYR A 76 14.69 10.23 -1.15
CA TYR A 76 14.72 10.18 0.31
C TYR A 76 15.39 8.89 0.82
N CYS A 77 15.05 7.73 0.24
CA CYS A 77 15.65 6.46 0.63
C CYS A 77 17.15 6.42 0.34
N TRP A 78 17.57 6.92 -0.83
CA TRP A 78 18.98 7.02 -1.18
C TRP A 78 19.74 7.89 -0.19
N HIS A 79 19.19 9.05 0.17
CA HIS A 79 19.85 9.98 1.08
C HIS A 79 19.98 9.44 2.50
N ASN A 80 18.97 8.73 3.01
CA ASN A 80 18.91 8.33 4.43
C ASN A 80 19.36 6.89 4.70
N PHE A 81 19.21 5.97 3.74
CA PHE A 81 19.38 4.53 3.98
C PHE A 81 20.45 3.87 3.10
N VAL A 82 21.09 4.62 2.19
CA VAL A 82 22.13 4.09 1.31
C VAL A 82 23.47 4.76 1.63
N ALA A 83 24.52 3.95 1.80
CA ALA A 83 25.89 4.43 1.94
C ALA A 83 26.41 4.96 0.59
N SER A 84 26.04 6.20 0.28
CA SER A 84 26.21 6.80 -1.05
C SER A 84 27.62 7.29 -1.35
N ARG A 85 28.51 7.43 -0.34
CA ARG A 85 29.87 7.99 -0.47
C ARG A 85 29.88 9.26 -1.33
N GLU A 86 29.02 10.22 -0.97
CA GLU A 86 28.83 11.52 -1.67
C GLU A 86 28.26 11.44 -3.09
N ARG A 87 27.82 10.26 -3.55
CA ARG A 87 27.14 10.12 -4.84
C ARG A 87 25.69 10.59 -4.74
N VAL A 88 25.27 11.36 -5.74
CA VAL A 88 23.87 11.76 -5.90
C VAL A 88 23.01 10.62 -6.43
N PHE A 89 21.75 10.58 -6.00
CA PHE A 89 20.76 9.66 -6.57
C PHE A 89 20.58 9.94 -8.06
N LYS A 90 20.70 8.91 -8.89
CA LYS A 90 20.39 8.99 -10.32
C LYS A 90 19.13 8.17 -10.59
N PRO A 91 18.01 8.80 -11.00
CA PRO A 91 16.82 8.05 -11.39
C PRO A 91 17.11 7.24 -12.65
N TRP A 92 16.54 6.05 -12.73
CA TRP A 92 16.56 5.25 -13.96
C TRP A 92 15.47 5.72 -14.93
N GLU A 93 15.67 5.40 -16.21
CA GLU A 93 14.69 5.66 -17.25
C GLU A 93 13.35 4.99 -16.93
N GLY A 94 12.25 5.72 -17.10
CA GLY A 94 10.92 5.19 -16.83
C GLY A 94 10.48 5.19 -15.36
N LEU A 95 11.30 5.69 -14.41
CA LEU A 95 10.93 5.72 -12.98
C LEU A 95 9.57 6.38 -12.76
N HIS A 96 9.37 7.58 -13.33
CA HIS A 96 8.12 8.32 -13.18
C HIS A 96 6.94 7.56 -13.80
N GLN A 97 7.06 7.12 -15.04
CA GLN A 97 6.02 6.38 -15.77
C GLN A 97 5.63 5.10 -15.03
N ASN A 98 6.62 4.36 -14.50
CA ASN A 98 6.37 3.15 -13.72
C ASN A 98 5.67 3.47 -12.39
N SER A 99 6.07 4.53 -11.69
CA SER A 99 5.41 4.96 -10.45
C SER A 99 3.93 5.30 -10.72
N VAL A 100 3.62 6.05 -11.77
CA VAL A 100 2.24 6.38 -12.16
C VAL A 100 1.44 5.11 -12.49
N ARG A 101 2.01 4.21 -13.30
CA ARG A 101 1.36 2.94 -13.69
C ARG A 101 1.04 2.07 -12.46
N LEU A 102 2.00 1.91 -11.55
CA LEU A 102 1.85 1.14 -10.33
C LEU A 102 0.87 1.81 -9.37
N SER A 103 0.88 3.14 -9.22
CA SER A 103 -0.10 3.87 -8.42
C SER A 103 -1.52 3.66 -8.91
N ARG A 104 -1.76 3.71 -10.23
CA ARG A 104 -3.09 3.39 -10.81
C ARG A 104 -3.50 1.94 -10.54
N ARG A 105 -2.57 0.98 -10.60
CA ARG A 105 -2.85 -0.42 -10.26
C ARG A 105 -3.18 -0.58 -8.77
N LEU A 106 -2.40 0.04 -7.88
CA LEU A 106 -2.66 0.02 -6.45
C LEU A 106 -4.02 0.63 -6.11
N ASN A 107 -4.36 1.77 -6.72
CA ASN A 107 -5.66 2.40 -6.50
C ASN A 107 -6.82 1.49 -6.89
N ARG A 108 -6.73 0.76 -8.01
CA ARG A 108 -7.73 -0.25 -8.41
C ARG A 108 -7.83 -1.40 -7.41
N ILE A 109 -6.69 -1.91 -6.93
CA ILE A 109 -6.68 -2.96 -5.89
C ILE A 109 -7.38 -2.47 -4.62
N LEU A 110 -7.15 -1.22 -4.24
CA LEU A 110 -7.64 -0.63 -3.01
C LEU A 110 -9.06 -0.04 -3.12
N GLN A 111 -9.69 -0.03 -4.30
CA GLN A 111 -11.08 0.39 -4.43
C GLN A 111 -12.00 -0.55 -3.62
N PRO A 112 -13.00 -0.01 -2.90
CA PRO A 112 -14.04 -0.83 -2.28
C PRO A 112 -14.73 -1.70 -3.33
N CYS A 113 -15.18 -2.90 -2.95
CA CYS A 113 -15.89 -3.81 -3.85
C CYS A 113 -17.39 -3.44 -4.00
N ASP A 114 -17.80 -2.32 -3.38
CA ASP A 114 -19.19 -1.95 -3.10
C ASP A 114 -20.01 -1.62 -4.36
N ASP A 115 -19.39 -1.58 -5.55
CA ASP A 115 -20.09 -1.29 -6.81
C ASP A 115 -20.61 -2.55 -7.55
N ILE A 116 -20.32 -3.77 -7.08
CA ILE A 116 -20.78 -5.01 -7.74
C ILE A 116 -21.97 -5.65 -7.02
N ASP A 117 -22.07 -5.51 -5.70
CA ASP A 117 -23.18 -6.10 -4.93
C ASP A 117 -24.48 -5.28 -5.04
N ASP A 118 -24.42 -3.99 -5.39
CA ASP A 118 -25.61 -3.13 -5.54
C ASP A 118 -26.47 -3.51 -6.78
N PHE A 119 -25.84 -4.07 -7.83
CA PHE A 119 -26.61 -4.55 -8.98
C PHE A 119 -27.31 -5.87 -8.69
N SER A 120 -26.71 -6.76 -7.90
CA SER A 120 -27.35 -8.04 -7.56
C SER A 120 -28.60 -7.82 -6.69
N ASP A 121 -28.56 -6.85 -5.79
CA ASP A 121 -29.72 -6.42 -5.00
C ASP A 121 -30.74 -5.63 -5.85
N ALA A 122 -30.29 -4.82 -6.81
CA ALA A 122 -31.19 -4.13 -7.75
C ALA A 122 -31.95 -5.10 -8.67
N PHE A 123 -31.32 -6.18 -9.15
CA PHE A 123 -32.00 -7.21 -9.94
C PHE A 123 -33.00 -8.00 -9.08
N ALA A 124 -32.65 -8.30 -7.82
CA ALA A 124 -33.57 -8.94 -6.87
C ALA A 124 -34.78 -8.05 -6.53
N LEU A 125 -34.59 -6.73 -6.42
CA LEU A 125 -35.68 -5.76 -6.20
C LEU A 125 -36.56 -5.56 -7.45
N LEU A 126 -36.00 -5.73 -8.65
CA LEU A 126 -36.72 -5.63 -9.91
C LEU A 126 -37.36 -6.95 -10.36
N GLY A 127 -37.12 -8.05 -9.64
CA GLY A 127 -37.70 -9.36 -9.93
C GLY A 127 -37.26 -9.96 -11.28
N LEU A 128 -36.03 -9.62 -11.72
CA LEU A 128 -35.40 -10.16 -12.94
C LEU A 128 -34.45 -11.30 -12.60
#